data_AF-A0A926M5P8-F1
#
_entry.id   AF-A0A926M5P8-F1
#
_cell.length_a   1.000
_cell.length_b   1.000
_cell.length_c   1.000
_cell.angle_alpha   90.00
_cell.angle_beta   90.00
_cell.angle_gamma   90.00
#
_symmetry.space_group_name_H-M   'P 1'
#
loop_
_entity.id
_entity.type
_entity.pdbx_description
1 polymer ?
#
loop_
_entity_poly.entity_id
_entity_poly.type
_entity_poly.pdbx_seq_one_letter_code
_entity_poly.pdbx_strand_id
1 'polypeptide(L)'
;MNKFLVSFIVLLMFAGCATLTNDSNTPIALAFSDGSKGSCNLTNKRGSWNVNIPGQVDVRRSDDSLRYNCSSEDGRTAFGAITSEWGAKQLASAVFLDFGIVDAITDKHRKYTNSFVIPIQ
;
A
#
# COMPACT_ATOMS: atom_id res chain seq x y z
N MET A 1 48.05 18.16 0.06
CA MET A 1 46.83 18.46 0.83
C MET A 1 45.57 18.56 -0.04
N ASN A 2 45.61 19.11 -1.27
CA ASN A 2 44.43 19.24 -2.14
C ASN A 2 43.70 17.93 -2.53
N LYS A 3 44.41 16.80 -2.68
CA LYS A 3 43.78 15.54 -3.15
C LYS A 3 42.84 14.92 -2.11
N PHE A 4 43.17 15.04 -0.81
CA PHE A 4 42.31 14.56 0.28
C PHE A 4 41.07 15.44 0.47
N LEU A 5 41.21 16.75 0.27
CA LEU A 5 40.11 17.71 0.42
C LEU A 5 39.08 17.54 -0.71
N VAL A 6 39.53 17.27 -1.94
CA VAL A 6 38.64 16.95 -3.08
C VAL A 6 37.90 15.63 -2.85
N SER A 7 38.56 14.61 -2.31
CA SER A 7 37.91 13.32 -2.01
C SER A 7 36.81 13.43 -0.95
N PHE A 8 36.97 14.34 0.03
CA PHE A 8 35.98 14.56 1.09
C PHE A 8 34.74 15.30 0.58
N ILE A 9 34.92 16.27 -0.33
CA ILE A 9 33.82 17.02 -0.96
C ILE A 9 32.97 16.11 -1.87
N VAL A 10 33.59 15.18 -2.59
CA VAL A 10 32.86 14.21 -3.44
C VAL A 10 31.98 13.27 -2.62
N LEU A 11 32.41 12.87 -1.42
CA LEU A 11 31.65 11.96 -0.56
C LEU A 11 30.36 12.61 -0.01
N LEU A 12 30.37 13.92 0.24
CA LEU A 12 29.21 14.68 0.72
C LEU A 12 28.12 14.83 -0.34
N MET A 13 28.45 14.71 -1.63
CA MET A 13 27.48 14.84 -2.73
C MET A 13 26.63 13.58 -2.97
N PHE A 14 26.95 12.44 -2.33
CA PHE A 14 26.18 11.19 -2.45
C PHE A 14 25.19 10.95 -1.30
N ALA A 15 25.08 11.84 -0.32
CA ALA A 15 24.26 11.62 0.89
C ALA A 15 22.75 11.97 0.73
N GLY A 16 22.22 12.03 -0.49
CA GLY A 16 20.94 12.72 -0.77
C GLY A 16 19.71 11.90 -1.16
N CYS A 17 19.80 10.59 -1.48
CA CYS A 17 18.67 9.84 -2.04
C CYS A 17 18.02 8.85 -1.06
N ALA A 18 17.72 9.27 0.16
CA ALA A 18 16.83 8.52 1.05
C ALA A 18 15.46 9.20 1.09
N THR A 19 14.54 8.83 0.20
CA THR A 19 13.14 9.23 0.30
C THR A 19 12.50 8.47 1.46
N LEU A 20 12.55 9.06 2.66
CA LEU A 20 11.96 8.54 3.89
C LEU A 20 10.44 8.82 3.99
N THR A 21 9.77 8.98 2.85
CA THR A 21 8.33 9.21 2.82
C THR A 21 7.63 7.87 2.63
N ASN A 22 6.90 7.43 3.65
CA ASN A 22 5.91 6.36 3.46
C ASN A 22 4.85 6.92 2.49
N ASP A 23 4.84 6.40 1.27
CA ASP A 23 3.81 6.72 0.30
C ASP A 23 2.44 6.33 0.87
N SER A 24 1.46 7.19 0.62
CA SER A 24 0.09 6.92 1.03
C SER A 24 -0.57 5.79 0.25
N ASN A 25 0.03 5.42 -0.88
CA ASN A 25 -0.45 4.39 -1.76
C ASN A 25 0.36 3.11 -1.53
N THR A 26 -0.30 1.97 -1.67
CA THR A 26 0.33 0.67 -1.54
C THR A 26 -0.04 -0.16 -2.77
N PRO A 27 0.97 -0.74 -3.47
CA PRO A 27 0.69 -1.63 -4.57
C PRO A 27 0.13 -2.93 -4.01
N ILE A 28 -1.01 -3.37 -4.55
CA ILE A 28 -1.62 -4.67 -4.23
C ILE A 28 -1.72 -5.46 -5.52
N ALA A 29 -1.08 -6.64 -5.53
CA ALA A 29 -1.22 -7.62 -6.60
C ALA A 29 -2.39 -8.56 -6.30
N LEU A 30 -3.27 -8.75 -7.27
CA LEU A 30 -4.48 -9.57 -7.15
C LEU A 30 -4.52 -10.62 -8.24
N ALA A 31 -4.88 -11.84 -7.85
CA ALA A 31 -5.08 -12.99 -8.73
C ALA A 31 -6.24 -13.85 -8.22
N PHE A 32 -6.97 -14.51 -9.11
CA PHE A 32 -7.94 -15.52 -8.69
C PHE A 32 -7.25 -16.84 -8.32
N SER A 33 -7.86 -17.59 -7.41
CA SER A 33 -7.34 -18.89 -6.93
C SER A 33 -7.18 -19.94 -8.02
N ASP A 34 -7.92 -19.81 -9.12
CA ASP A 34 -7.91 -20.69 -10.28
C ASP A 34 -7.12 -20.11 -11.48
N GLY A 35 -6.58 -18.90 -11.35
CA GLY A 35 -5.85 -18.21 -12.41
C GLY A 35 -6.73 -17.68 -13.54
N SER A 36 -8.05 -17.60 -13.37
CA SER A 36 -8.95 -17.02 -14.38
C SER A 36 -8.73 -15.51 -14.53
N LYS A 37 -9.38 -14.93 -15.54
CA LYS A 37 -9.39 -13.48 -15.78
C LYS A 37 -10.72 -12.87 -15.37
N GLY A 38 -10.71 -11.59 -15.03
CA GLY A 38 -11.94 -10.87 -14.69
C GLY A 38 -11.69 -9.44 -14.25
N SER A 39 -12.70 -8.82 -13.63
CA SER A 39 -12.64 -7.47 -13.10
C SER A 39 -12.96 -7.46 -11.62
N CYS A 40 -12.24 -6.65 -10.86
CA CYS A 40 -12.45 -6.42 -9.43
C CYS A 40 -12.66 -4.94 -9.15
N ASN A 41 -13.65 -4.62 -8.35
CA ASN A 41 -13.83 -3.33 -7.71
C ASN A 41 -13.35 -3.42 -6.26
N LEU A 42 -12.34 -2.62 -5.92
CA LEU A 42 -11.79 -2.45 -4.59
C LEU A 42 -12.32 -1.17 -3.99
N THR A 43 -12.72 -1.16 -2.72
CA THR A 43 -13.28 0.02 -2.06
C THR A 43 -12.85 0.10 -0.61
N ASN A 44 -12.47 1.29 -0.16
CA ASN A 44 -12.31 1.63 1.25
C ASN A 44 -12.84 3.05 1.50
N LYS A 45 -12.75 3.54 2.74
CA LYS A 45 -13.11 4.90 3.14
C LYS A 45 -12.44 6.02 2.32
N ARG A 46 -11.29 5.77 1.67
CA ARG A 46 -10.49 6.75 0.93
C ARG A 46 -10.73 6.73 -0.58
N GLY A 47 -11.36 5.70 -1.13
CA GLY A 47 -11.60 5.61 -2.57
C GLY A 47 -12.14 4.27 -3.06
N SER A 48 -12.32 4.20 -4.37
CA SER A 48 -12.69 3.00 -5.11
C SER A 48 -11.82 2.86 -6.35
N TRP A 49 -11.38 1.63 -6.64
CA TRP A 49 -10.47 1.31 -7.73
C TRP A 49 -10.99 0.11 -8.49
N ASN A 50 -11.04 0.20 -9.82
CA ASN A 50 -11.33 -0.94 -10.68
C ASN A 50 -10.01 -1.49 -11.24
N VAL A 51 -9.83 -2.81 -11.17
CA VAL A 51 -8.63 -3.51 -11.62
C VAL A 51 -9.01 -4.78 -12.37
N ASN A 52 -8.31 -5.05 -13.47
CA ASN A 52 -8.43 -6.32 -14.19
C ASN A 52 -7.53 -7.37 -13.54
N ILE A 53 -8.05 -8.57 -13.36
CA ILE A 53 -7.37 -9.70 -12.73
C ILE A 53 -6.86 -10.67 -13.81
N PRO A 54 -5.63 -11.18 -13.70
CA PRO A 54 -4.60 -10.81 -12.73
C PRO A 54 -4.00 -9.42 -13.00
N GLY A 55 -3.71 -8.67 -11.95
CA GLY A 55 -3.19 -7.29 -12.09
C GLY A 55 -2.69 -6.69 -10.78
N GLN A 56 -2.09 -5.50 -10.89
CA GLN A 56 -1.62 -4.70 -9.75
C GLN A 56 -2.28 -3.34 -9.77
N VAL A 57 -2.66 -2.84 -8.59
CA VAL A 57 -3.26 -1.51 -8.42
C VAL A 57 -2.70 -0.83 -7.18
N ASP A 58 -2.42 0.47 -7.32
CA ASP A 58 -1.97 1.31 -6.22
C ASP A 58 -3.17 1.85 -5.43
N VAL A 59 -3.44 1.21 -4.29
CA VAL A 59 -4.56 1.55 -3.40
C VAL A 59 -4.10 2.52 -2.32
N ARG A 60 -4.88 3.56 -2.07
CA ARG A 60 -4.60 4.47 -0.95
C ARG A 60 -4.91 3.78 0.38
N ARG A 61 -3.93 3.77 1.28
CA ARG A 61 -4.03 3.19 2.63
C ARG A 61 -5.11 3.87 3.45
N SER A 62 -5.84 3.07 4.24
CA SER A 62 -6.86 3.53 5.18
C SER A 62 -6.85 2.66 6.44
N ASP A 63 -7.32 3.23 7.54
CA ASP A 63 -7.79 2.53 8.73
C ASP A 63 -8.85 1.45 8.49
N ASP A 64 -9.67 1.59 7.44
CA ASP A 64 -10.74 0.66 7.06
C ASP A 64 -10.24 -0.54 6.24
N SER A 65 -11.00 -1.65 6.27
CA SER A 65 -10.72 -2.83 5.47
C SER A 65 -11.01 -2.57 3.99
N LEU A 66 -10.14 -3.08 3.11
CA LEU A 66 -10.31 -2.94 1.67
C LEU A 66 -11.29 -4.01 1.18
N ARG A 67 -12.51 -3.61 0.88
CA ARG A 67 -13.56 -4.50 0.35
C ARG A 67 -13.29 -4.76 -1.12
N TYR A 68 -13.42 -6.01 -1.55
CA TYR A 68 -13.33 -6.38 -2.96
C TYR A 68 -14.65 -7.02 -3.40
N ASN A 69 -15.07 -6.66 -4.62
CA ASN A 69 -16.15 -7.30 -5.34
C ASN A 69 -15.65 -7.62 -6.75
N CYS A 70 -15.54 -8.89 -7.05
CA CYS A 70 -14.90 -9.38 -8.25
C CYS A 70 -15.85 -10.24 -9.07
N SER A 71 -15.69 -10.18 -10.38
CA SER A 71 -16.40 -10.99 -11.34
C SER A 71 -15.41 -11.59 -12.34
N SER A 72 -15.39 -12.92 -12.43
CA SER A 72 -14.66 -13.66 -13.46
C SER A 72 -15.35 -13.52 -14.81
N GLU A 73 -14.60 -13.67 -15.89
CA GLU A 73 -15.15 -13.79 -17.26
C GLU A 73 -16.15 -14.95 -17.38
N ASP A 74 -15.99 -16.00 -16.57
CA ASP A 74 -16.90 -17.14 -16.50
C ASP A 74 -18.24 -16.85 -15.80
N GLY A 75 -18.45 -15.60 -15.32
CA GLY A 75 -19.66 -15.18 -14.62
C GLY A 75 -19.70 -15.50 -13.11
N ARG A 76 -18.64 -16.11 -12.56
CA ARG A 76 -18.49 -16.33 -11.12
C ARG A 76 -18.15 -15.03 -10.40
N THR A 77 -18.67 -14.85 -9.19
CA THR A 77 -18.41 -13.65 -8.39
C THR A 77 -17.74 -14.00 -7.07
N ALA A 78 -16.86 -13.13 -6.60
CA ALA A 78 -16.19 -13.26 -5.31
C ALA A 78 -16.26 -11.94 -4.56
N PHE A 79 -16.67 -12.00 -3.30
CA PHE A 79 -16.76 -10.84 -2.42
C PHE A 79 -16.02 -11.12 -1.11
N GLY A 80 -15.45 -10.08 -0.53
CA GLY A 80 -14.76 -10.18 0.75
C GLY A 80 -14.06 -8.89 1.13
N ALA A 81 -13.17 -8.99 2.11
CA ALA A 81 -12.41 -7.85 2.60
C ALA A 81 -10.98 -8.26 2.94
N ILE A 82 -10.04 -7.40 2.57
CA ILE A 82 -8.63 -7.47 2.96
C ILE A 82 -8.47 -6.56 4.19
N THR A 83 -8.11 -7.16 5.32
CA THR A 83 -7.95 -6.44 6.58
C THR A 83 -6.78 -5.47 6.53
N SER A 84 -6.98 -4.28 7.09
CA SER A 84 -5.92 -3.27 7.28
C SER A 84 -5.12 -3.61 8.54
N GLU A 85 -3.84 -3.94 8.39
CA GLU A 85 -2.95 -4.24 9.49
C GLU A 85 -2.16 -2.99 9.93
N TRP A 86 -1.89 -2.89 11.24
CA TRP A 86 -0.98 -1.89 11.78
C TRP A 86 0.46 -2.41 11.68
N GLY A 87 1.33 -1.66 11.00
CA GLY A 87 2.75 -2.02 10.99
C GLY A 87 3.34 -1.97 12.40
N ALA A 88 4.02 -3.03 12.84
CA ALA A 88 4.60 -3.22 14.18
C ALA A 88 5.63 -2.14 14.66
N LYS A 89 5.90 -1.10 13.87
CA LYS A 89 6.95 -0.09 14.13
C LYS A 89 6.46 1.18 14.84
N GLN A 90 5.25 1.20 15.41
CA GLN A 90 4.54 2.47 15.68
C GLN A 90 4.00 2.67 17.11
N LEU A 91 4.55 2.00 18.11
CA LEU A 91 4.19 2.25 19.52
C LEU A 91 4.77 3.56 20.09
N ALA A 92 5.73 4.21 19.43
CA ALA A 92 6.40 5.41 19.95
C ALA A 92 5.82 6.75 19.45
N SER A 93 5.26 6.79 18.23
CA SER A 93 4.89 8.06 17.56
C SER A 93 3.42 8.46 17.71
N ALA A 94 2.56 7.57 18.23
CA ALA A 94 1.13 7.84 18.39
C ALA A 94 0.78 8.71 19.61
N VAL A 95 1.71 8.87 20.56
CA VAL A 95 1.48 9.56 21.84
C VAL A 95 1.73 11.08 21.75
N PHE A 96 2.34 11.59 20.67
CA PHE A 96 2.89 12.97 20.67
C PHE A 96 2.20 14.01 19.77
N LEU A 97 1.12 13.70 19.04
CA LEU A 97 0.53 14.67 18.10
C LEU A 97 -1.01 14.69 18.17
N ASP A 98 -1.54 15.41 19.16
CA ASP A 98 -2.96 15.62 19.41
C ASP A 98 -3.50 16.91 18.74
N PHE A 99 -3.50 16.99 17.39
CA PHE A 99 -4.03 18.16 16.65
C PHE A 99 -4.56 17.85 15.24
N GLY A 100 -5.30 16.76 15.03
CA GLY A 100 -5.90 16.44 13.70
C GLY A 100 -4.90 16.04 12.60
N ILE A 101 -3.60 16.13 12.86
CA ILE A 101 -2.50 15.59 12.04
C ILE A 101 -2.46 14.05 12.13
N VAL A 102 -3.03 13.49 13.21
CA VAL A 102 -2.98 12.04 13.51
C VAL A 102 -3.58 11.21 12.39
N ASP A 103 -4.71 11.60 11.78
CA ASP A 103 -5.40 10.81 10.75
C ASP A 103 -4.49 10.52 9.53
N ALA A 104 -3.81 11.55 9.04
CA ALA A 104 -2.86 11.43 7.92
C ALA A 104 -1.59 10.64 8.29
N ILE A 105 -1.18 10.65 9.56
CA ILE A 105 -0.06 9.86 10.05
C ILE A 105 -0.50 8.41 10.25
N THR A 106 -1.59 8.15 10.99
CA THR A 106 -2.09 6.80 11.29
C THR A 106 -2.43 6.02 10.02
N ASP A 107 -3.01 6.68 9.01
CA ASP A 107 -3.30 6.04 7.72
C ASP A 107 -2.04 5.59 6.98
N LYS A 108 -0.97 6.38 7.00
CA LYS A 108 0.30 6.01 6.34
C LYS A 108 0.97 4.80 6.99
N HIS A 109 0.62 4.51 8.25
CA HIS A 109 1.17 3.37 9.00
C HIS A 109 0.30 2.11 8.94
N ARG A 110 -0.86 2.21 8.30
CA ARG A 110 -1.64 1.05 7.90
C ARG A 110 -1.03 0.36 6.69
N LYS A 111 -1.18 -0.94 6.61
CA LYS A 111 -0.73 -1.75 5.48
C LYS A 111 -1.82 -2.73 5.10
N TYR A 112 -2.03 -2.85 3.79
CA TYR A 112 -2.73 -3.98 3.20
C TYR A 112 -1.69 -5.01 2.78
N THR A 113 -2.10 -6.27 2.64
CA THR A 113 -1.21 -7.29 2.07
C THR A 113 -0.78 -6.89 0.66
N ASN A 114 0.49 -7.10 0.33
CA ASN A 114 1.05 -6.76 -0.98
C ASN A 114 0.54 -7.69 -2.10
N SER A 115 0.13 -8.90 -1.74
CA SER A 115 -0.41 -9.90 -2.65
C SER A 115 -1.59 -10.60 -1.99
N PHE A 116 -2.70 -10.71 -2.73
CA PHE A 116 -3.90 -11.40 -2.24
C PHE A 116 -4.47 -12.29 -3.34
N VAL A 117 -4.70 -13.55 -2.99
CA VAL A 117 -5.36 -14.53 -3.87
C VAL A 117 -6.83 -14.55 -3.51
N ILE A 118 -7.68 -14.23 -4.48
CA ILE A 118 -9.12 -14.14 -4.32
C ILE A 118 -9.70 -15.54 -4.51
N PRO A 119 -10.31 -16.14 -3.47
CA PRO A 119 -10.98 -17.42 -3.62
C PRO A 119 -12.25 -17.21 -4.44
N ILE A 120 -12.28 -17.78 -5.64
CA ILE A 120 -13.49 -17.90 -6.44
C ILE A 120 -14.16 -19.24 -6.12
N GLN A 121 -15.47 -19.21 -5.92
CA GLN A 121 -16.33 -20.39 -5.76
C GLN A 121 -17.16 -20.62 -7.01
#